data_AF-A0A397D0P1-F1
#
_entry.id   AF-A0A397D0P1-F1
#
_cell.length_a   1.000
_cell.length_b   1.000
_cell.length_c   1.000
_cell.angle_alpha   90.00
_cell.angle_beta   90.00
_cell.angle_gamma   90.00
#
_symmetry.space_group_name_H-M   'P 1'
#
loop_
_entity.id
_entity.type
_entity.pdbx_description
1 polymer ?
#
loop_
_entity_poly.entity_id
_entity_poly.type
_entity_poly.pdbx_seq_one_letter_code
_entity_poly.pdbx_strand_id
1 'polypeptide(L)'
;MNEWWLYNEEFLQLRSNSNQHECLDAYPKDGKYWVHTWAYDRANPNQRWHVDMANHRIQHATHPNVCLDADPTAPERQVQVWECHSHNVNKNQYWSVVQEVGYLQRKDLLLTNTERNDIEGDILFAALLPEDAENPLPNEWHQEWDYNRYFHLVRSVDDENCLDADEPWNGGRVHTSKCSHTDENQKWQYDVYTKQLRHLTHNGYCLDINDETGARPHLWECHPPTHHFYSFQKFDLFQSSS
;
A
#
# COMPACT_ATOMS: atom_id res chain seq x y z
N MET A 1 22.69 -3.09 -1.27
CA MET A 1 22.00 -4.36 -0.97
C MET A 1 20.64 -3.98 -0.45
N ASN A 2 19.56 -4.36 -1.13
CA ASN A 2 18.21 -4.18 -0.60
C ASN A 2 17.92 -5.46 0.21
N GLU A 3 17.84 -5.34 1.53
CA GLU A 3 17.51 -6.48 2.40
C GLU A 3 16.04 -6.84 2.21
N TRP A 4 15.75 -8.14 2.05
CA TRP A 4 14.39 -8.68 2.06
C TRP A 4 14.23 -9.63 3.25
N TRP A 5 13.00 -9.84 3.68
CA TRP A 5 12.67 -10.73 4.78
C TRP A 5 11.74 -11.83 4.31
N LEU A 6 12.03 -13.06 4.73
CA LEU A 6 11.20 -14.23 4.45
C LEU A 6 10.31 -14.48 5.66
N TYR A 7 9.00 -14.41 5.48
CA TYR A 7 8.05 -14.76 6.53
C TYR A 7 7.68 -16.25 6.45
N ASN A 8 7.75 -16.93 7.58
CA ASN A 8 7.28 -18.31 7.72
C ASN A 8 6.04 -18.33 8.62
N GLU A 9 4.90 -18.71 8.08
CA GLU A 9 3.60 -18.74 8.78
C GLU A 9 3.47 -19.87 9.80
N GLU A 10 4.16 -21.00 9.58
CA GLU A 10 4.12 -22.15 10.50
C GLU A 10 4.76 -21.82 11.85
N PHE A 11 5.87 -21.08 11.84
CA PHE A 11 6.64 -20.71 13.02
C PHE A 11 6.48 -19.23 13.41
N LEU A 12 5.78 -18.44 12.59
CA LEU A 12 5.59 -17.00 12.72
C LEU A 12 6.90 -16.21 12.73
N GLN A 13 7.89 -16.61 11.92
CA GLN A 13 9.24 -16.02 11.97
C GLN A 13 9.54 -15.16 10.75
N LEU A 14 10.11 -13.97 10.99
CA LEU A 14 10.72 -13.13 9.96
C LEU A 14 12.21 -13.43 9.90
N ARG A 15 12.66 -14.09 8.84
CA ARG A 15 14.05 -14.51 8.64
C ARG A 15 14.76 -13.59 7.67
N SER A 16 15.98 -13.17 8.01
CA SER A 16 16.79 -12.33 7.13
C SER A 16 17.15 -13.09 5.85
N ASN A 17 17.08 -12.40 4.70
CA ASN A 17 17.50 -12.97 3.43
C ASN A 17 19.02 -12.92 3.25
N SER A 18 19.70 -11.87 3.74
CA SER A 18 21.16 -11.79 3.69
C SER A 18 21.86 -12.72 4.68
N ASN A 19 21.20 -13.05 5.80
CA ASN A 19 21.67 -14.04 6.76
C ASN A 19 20.54 -14.98 7.19
N GLN A 20 20.39 -16.10 6.48
CA GLN A 20 19.35 -17.10 6.77
C GLN A 20 19.52 -17.83 8.10
N HIS A 21 20.59 -17.56 8.85
CA HIS A 21 20.78 -18.05 10.21
C HIS A 21 20.25 -17.08 11.27
N GLU A 22 19.65 -15.96 10.88
CA GLU A 22 19.11 -14.95 11.78
C GLU A 22 17.63 -14.63 11.53
N CYS A 23 16.90 -14.41 12.61
CA CYS A 23 15.51 -13.96 12.63
C CYS A 23 15.36 -12.65 13.39
N LEU A 24 14.30 -11.90 13.07
CA LEU A 24 13.88 -10.75 13.85
C LEU A 24 13.41 -11.21 15.22
N ASP A 25 14.02 -10.69 16.27
CA ASP A 25 13.83 -11.12 17.65
C ASP A 25 13.51 -9.89 18.51
N ALA A 26 12.38 -9.92 19.22
CA ALA A 26 12.03 -8.91 20.21
C ALA A 26 12.20 -9.48 21.62
N TYR A 27 13.14 -8.92 22.38
CA TYR A 27 13.54 -9.44 23.68
C TYR A 27 13.32 -8.42 24.80
N PRO A 28 12.99 -8.88 26.02
CA PRO A 28 12.86 -8.01 27.17
C PRO A 28 14.23 -7.55 27.67
N LYS A 29 14.36 -6.24 27.92
CA LYS A 29 15.55 -5.63 28.53
C LYS A 29 15.15 -4.34 29.24
N ASP A 30 15.64 -4.17 30.47
CA ASP A 30 15.41 -2.97 31.30
C ASP A 30 13.91 -2.62 31.49
N GLY A 31 13.06 -3.64 31.61
CA GLY A 31 11.61 -3.48 31.77
C GLY A 31 10.86 -3.04 30.51
N LYS A 32 11.53 -3.03 29.35
CA LYS A 32 10.98 -2.73 28.03
C LYS A 32 11.31 -3.86 27.04
N TYR A 33 10.85 -3.71 25.80
CA TYR A 33 11.23 -4.58 24.70
C TYR A 33 12.16 -3.86 23.73
N TRP A 34 13.09 -4.62 23.16
CA TRP A 34 14.04 -4.18 22.13
C TRP A 34 14.00 -5.17 20.98
N VAL A 35 14.40 -4.73 19.79
CA VAL A 35 14.45 -5.57 18.59
C VAL A 35 15.86 -5.64 18.04
N HIS A 36 16.24 -6.82 17.55
CA HIS A 36 17.50 -7.09 16.85
C HIS A 36 17.33 -8.29 15.93
N THR A 37 18.39 -8.64 15.21
CA THR A 37 18.51 -9.99 14.66
C THR A 37 19.12 -10.93 15.72
N TRP A 38 18.66 -12.17 15.73
CA TRP A 38 19.21 -13.21 16.59
C TRP A 38 19.22 -14.56 15.90
N ALA A 39 20.10 -15.46 16.35
CA ALA A 39 20.22 -16.80 15.80
C ALA A 39 18.86 -17.48 15.67
N TYR A 40 18.58 -18.04 14.49
CA TYR A 40 17.35 -18.75 14.17
C TYR A 40 17.09 -19.88 15.17
N ASP A 41 15.95 -19.82 15.84
CA ASP A 41 15.50 -20.87 16.75
C ASP A 41 13.97 -21.00 16.72
N ARG A 42 13.47 -22.15 16.26
CA ARG A 42 12.02 -22.44 16.20
C ARG A 42 11.34 -22.43 17.57
N ALA A 43 12.09 -22.73 18.62
CA ALA A 43 11.56 -22.77 19.98
C ALA A 43 11.53 -21.38 20.63
N ASN A 44 12.24 -20.38 20.08
CA ASN A 44 12.38 -19.08 20.70
C ASN A 44 11.09 -18.24 20.55
N PRO A 45 10.37 -17.94 21.65
CA PRO A 45 9.12 -17.18 21.60
C PRO A 45 9.31 -15.70 21.24
N ASN A 46 10.52 -15.15 21.38
CA ASN A 46 10.86 -13.77 21.01
C ASN A 46 10.95 -13.55 19.49
N GLN A 47 10.97 -14.62 18.70
CA GLN A 47 11.09 -14.54 17.23
C GLN A 47 9.73 -14.66 16.53
N ARG A 48 8.63 -14.63 17.28
CA ARG A 48 7.30 -14.90 16.75
C ARG A 48 6.53 -13.62 16.50
N TRP A 49 6.05 -13.43 15.27
CA TRP A 49 5.39 -12.24 14.77
C TRP A 49 4.13 -12.61 13.99
N HIS A 50 3.00 -12.04 14.37
CA HIS A 50 1.81 -11.99 13.53
C HIS A 50 1.99 -10.89 12.50
N VAL A 51 2.09 -11.30 11.24
CA VAL A 51 2.15 -10.39 10.09
C VAL A 51 0.74 -10.28 9.52
N ASP A 52 0.10 -9.14 9.75
CA ASP A 52 -1.24 -8.81 9.29
C ASP A 52 -1.12 -7.72 8.22
N MET A 53 -0.92 -8.14 6.97
CA MET A 53 -0.76 -7.20 5.86
C MET A 53 -2.08 -6.56 5.43
N ALA A 54 -3.24 -7.18 5.74
CA ALA A 54 -4.55 -6.55 5.55
C ALA A 54 -4.69 -5.27 6.39
N ASN A 55 -4.09 -5.25 7.59
CA ASN A 55 -3.99 -4.05 8.42
C ASN A 55 -2.57 -3.46 8.45
N HIS A 56 -1.69 -3.81 7.51
CA HIS A 56 -0.32 -3.29 7.42
C HIS A 56 0.46 -3.30 8.75
N ARG A 57 0.35 -4.37 9.53
CA ARG A 57 0.90 -4.45 10.89
C ARG A 57 1.75 -5.70 11.08
N ILE A 58 2.85 -5.54 11.82
CA ILE A 58 3.67 -6.64 12.30
C ILE A 58 3.65 -6.57 13.83
N GLN A 59 2.86 -7.45 14.44
CA GLN A 59 2.66 -7.53 15.88
C GLN A 59 3.42 -8.72 16.45
N HIS A 60 4.06 -8.55 17.59
CA HIS A 60 4.70 -9.66 18.26
C HIS A 60 3.68 -10.65 18.82
N ALA A 61 3.92 -11.95 18.64
CA ALA A 61 2.93 -12.99 18.92
C ALA A 61 2.88 -13.43 20.39
N THR A 62 3.93 -13.17 21.18
CA THR A 62 4.02 -13.63 22.58
C THR A 62 4.02 -12.50 23.60
N HIS A 63 4.82 -11.45 23.36
CA HIS A 63 4.75 -10.19 24.12
C HIS A 63 3.48 -9.39 23.82
N PRO A 64 2.65 -9.06 24.83
CA PRO A 64 1.40 -8.35 24.63
C PRO A 64 1.65 -6.88 24.24
N ASN A 65 0.85 -6.39 23.29
CA ASN A 65 0.88 -5.00 22.82
C ASN A 65 2.26 -4.51 22.34
N VAL A 66 3.02 -5.36 21.65
CA VAL A 66 4.32 -5.00 21.05
C VAL A 66 4.20 -5.08 19.53
N CYS A 67 4.47 -3.97 18.84
CA CYS A 67 4.45 -3.87 17.39
C CYS A 67 5.78 -3.37 16.85
N LEU A 68 6.15 -3.81 15.64
CA LEU A 68 7.32 -3.30 14.93
C LEU A 68 7.06 -1.86 14.50
N ASP A 69 8.03 -0.98 14.74
CA ASP A 69 7.92 0.46 14.56
C ASP A 69 9.19 1.01 13.92
N ALA A 70 9.04 1.84 12.89
CA ALA A 70 10.15 2.46 12.20
C ALA A 70 9.90 3.97 12.05
N ASP A 71 10.46 4.76 12.96
CA ASP A 71 10.41 6.22 12.89
C ASP A 71 11.55 6.76 11.99
N PRO A 72 11.24 7.25 10.77
CA PRO A 72 12.26 7.77 9.87
C PRO A 72 12.90 9.08 10.38
N THR A 73 12.31 9.73 11.39
CA THR A 73 12.80 10.97 11.99
C THR A 73 13.70 10.72 13.20
N ALA A 74 13.75 9.49 13.72
CA ALA A 74 14.65 9.13 14.80
C ALA A 74 16.11 9.35 14.37
N PRO A 75 16.98 9.92 15.23
CA PRO A 75 18.37 10.25 14.86
C PRO A 75 19.16 9.07 14.31
N GLU A 76 18.94 7.89 14.89
CA GLU A 76 19.60 6.65 14.54
C GLU A 76 18.92 5.92 13.36
N ARG A 77 17.67 6.30 13.01
CA ARG A 77 16.83 5.67 11.98
C ARG A 77 16.75 4.14 12.11
N GLN A 78 16.86 3.64 13.34
CA GLN A 78 16.81 2.22 13.64
C GLN A 78 15.36 1.76 13.73
N VAL A 79 15.11 0.53 13.29
CA VAL A 79 13.85 -0.15 13.62
C VAL A 79 13.79 -0.39 15.13
N GLN A 80 12.60 -0.24 15.70
CA GLN A 80 12.34 -0.45 17.12
C GLN A 80 11.04 -1.25 17.30
N VAL A 81 10.65 -1.45 18.55
CA VAL A 81 9.31 -1.91 18.89
C VAL A 81 8.63 -0.91 19.81
N TRP A 82 7.33 -0.79 19.68
CA TRP A 82 6.51 0.11 20.48
C TRP A 82 5.14 -0.49 20.79
N GLU A 83 4.35 0.20 21.61
CA GLU A 83 2.95 -0.15 21.81
C GLU A 83 2.19 -0.14 20.49
N CYS A 84 1.35 -1.15 20.26
CA CYS A 84 0.56 -1.23 19.04
C CYS A 84 -0.49 -0.12 19.02
N HIS A 85 -0.52 0.64 17.93
CA HIS A 85 -1.52 1.70 17.72
C HIS A 85 -2.19 1.56 16.35
N SER A 86 -3.34 2.20 16.18
CA SER A 86 -3.94 2.36 14.85
C SER A 86 -3.07 3.27 13.97
N HIS A 87 -3.13 3.10 12.65
CA HIS A 87 -2.37 3.95 11.69
C HIS A 87 -2.75 5.43 11.74
N ASN A 88 -3.93 5.76 12.26
CA ASN A 88 -4.32 7.15 12.48
C ASN A 88 -3.54 7.79 13.65
N VAL A 89 -3.03 6.98 14.57
CA VAL A 89 -2.29 7.40 15.77
C VAL A 89 -0.78 7.28 15.54
N ASN A 90 -0.32 6.14 15.03
CA ASN A 90 1.11 5.91 14.76
C ASN A 90 1.31 5.35 13.35
N LYS A 91 1.86 6.19 12.47
CA LYS A 91 2.10 5.85 11.06
C LYS A 91 3.44 5.13 10.85
N ASN A 92 4.31 5.13 11.85
CA ASN A 92 5.59 4.43 11.84
C ASN A 92 5.42 2.90 11.94
N GLN A 93 4.20 2.43 12.21
CA GLN A 93 3.83 1.01 12.29
C GLN A 93 3.14 0.49 11.03
N TYR A 94 3.15 1.25 9.93
CA TYR A 94 2.62 0.82 8.63
C TYR A 94 3.69 0.02 7.87
N TRP A 95 3.45 -1.27 7.69
CA TRP A 95 4.33 -2.18 6.96
C TRP A 95 3.67 -2.64 5.67
N SER A 96 4.44 -2.63 4.58
CA SER A 96 3.98 -2.98 3.25
C SER A 96 4.94 -3.98 2.63
N VAL A 97 4.44 -4.89 1.79
CA VAL A 97 5.30 -5.69 0.93
C VAL A 97 5.76 -4.86 -0.28
N VAL A 98 6.68 -5.39 -1.08
CA VAL A 98 7.18 -4.71 -2.29
C VAL A 98 6.07 -4.55 -3.34
N GLN A 99 5.20 -5.55 -3.43
CA GLN A 99 4.12 -5.60 -4.40
C GLN A 99 2.85 -6.01 -3.67
N GLU A 100 1.88 -5.10 -3.62
CA GLU A 100 0.62 -5.28 -2.91
C GLU A 100 -0.50 -5.38 -3.92
N VAL A 101 -1.27 -6.45 -3.87
CA VAL A 101 -2.50 -6.58 -4.66
C VAL A 101 -3.66 -6.20 -3.77
N GLY A 102 -4.53 -5.33 -4.26
CA GLY A 102 -5.65 -4.83 -3.48
C GLY A 102 -6.53 -3.86 -4.23
N TYR A 103 -7.31 -3.10 -3.46
CA TYR A 103 -8.28 -2.16 -3.97
C TYR A 103 -7.93 -0.75 -3.51
N LEU A 104 -7.96 0.20 -4.44
CA LEU A 104 -7.95 1.63 -4.13
C LEU A 104 -9.40 2.09 -3.97
N GLN A 105 -9.79 2.36 -2.73
CA GLN A 105 -11.16 2.66 -2.36
C GLN A 105 -11.30 4.08 -1.84
N ARG A 106 -12.43 4.72 -2.14
CA ARG A 106 -12.89 5.92 -1.45
C ARG A 106 -14.39 5.80 -1.17
N LYS A 107 -14.76 5.84 0.12
CA LYS A 107 -16.13 5.56 0.57
C LYS A 107 -16.59 4.23 -0.04
N ASP A 108 -17.70 4.22 -0.76
CA ASP A 108 -18.25 3.01 -1.39
C ASP A 108 -17.80 2.83 -2.85
N LEU A 109 -16.81 3.62 -3.31
CA LEU A 109 -16.29 3.57 -4.68
C LEU A 109 -14.91 2.93 -4.74
N LEU A 110 -14.67 2.09 -5.74
CA LEU A 110 -13.39 1.47 -6.08
C LEU A 110 -12.84 2.04 -7.39
N LEU A 111 -11.53 2.18 -7.50
CA LEU A 111 -10.87 2.45 -8.77
C LEU A 111 -11.09 1.28 -9.73
N THR A 112 -11.65 1.55 -10.91
CA THR A 112 -11.94 0.57 -11.96
C THR A 112 -11.31 0.99 -13.28
N ASN A 113 -11.02 0.01 -14.15
CA ASN A 113 -10.68 0.21 -15.55
C ASN A 113 -11.85 -0.28 -16.42
N THR A 114 -12.41 0.62 -17.23
CA THR A 114 -13.72 0.44 -17.88
C THR A 114 -13.67 0.20 -19.37
N GLU A 115 -12.69 0.77 -20.07
CA GLU A 115 -12.48 0.57 -21.49
C GLU A 115 -11.18 -0.22 -21.72
N ARG A 116 -11.23 -1.53 -21.55
CA ARG A 116 -10.02 -2.38 -21.60
C ARG A 116 -9.62 -2.73 -23.03
N ASN A 117 -8.41 -2.35 -23.41
CA ASN A 117 -7.72 -2.92 -24.56
C ASN A 117 -6.22 -3.14 -24.25
N ASP A 118 -5.48 -3.66 -25.21
CA ASP A 118 -4.06 -4.04 -25.05
C ASP A 118 -3.08 -2.86 -25.01
N ILE A 119 -3.58 -1.62 -25.11
CA ILE A 119 -2.77 -0.41 -25.24
C ILE A 119 -3.18 0.65 -24.21
N GLU A 120 -4.47 0.95 -24.09
CA GLU A 120 -5.01 2.00 -23.23
C GLU A 120 -6.38 1.62 -22.61
N GLY A 121 -6.79 2.34 -21.58
CA GLY A 121 -8.14 2.24 -21.04
C GLY A 121 -8.56 3.38 -20.13
N ASP A 122 -9.87 3.61 -20.03
CA ASP A 122 -10.45 4.65 -19.18
C ASP A 122 -10.63 4.18 -17.75
N ILE A 123 -10.34 5.05 -16.79
CA ILE A 123 -10.55 4.79 -15.37
C ILE A 123 -11.74 5.58 -14.82
N LEU A 124 -12.37 5.03 -13.80
CA LEU A 124 -13.34 5.74 -12.95
C LEU A 124 -13.35 5.13 -11.54
N PHE A 125 -13.97 5.83 -10.60
CA PHE A 125 -14.31 5.29 -9.28
C PHE A 125 -15.78 4.90 -9.26
N ALA A 126 -16.05 3.60 -9.08
CA ALA A 126 -17.37 3.00 -9.23
C ALA A 126 -17.80 2.22 -7.99
N ALA A 127 -19.11 2.17 -7.73
CA ALA A 127 -19.64 1.32 -6.66
C ALA A 127 -19.55 -0.16 -7.04
N LEU A 128 -19.28 -1.01 -6.05
CA LEU A 128 -19.50 -2.44 -6.18
C LEU A 128 -20.99 -2.70 -6.38
N LEU A 129 -21.37 -3.28 -7.53
CA LEU A 129 -22.73 -3.74 -7.74
C LEU A 129 -22.94 -5.07 -7.02
N PRO A 130 -24.08 -5.26 -6.31
CA PRO A 130 -24.41 -6.55 -5.73
C PRO A 130 -24.38 -7.66 -6.80
N GLU A 131 -23.88 -8.85 -6.43
CA GLU A 131 -23.81 -10.04 -7.29
C GLU A 131 -25.16 -10.39 -7.95
N ASP A 132 -26.27 -10.03 -7.29
CA ASP A 132 -27.65 -10.27 -7.72
C ASP A 132 -28.34 -9.10 -8.45
N ALA A 133 -27.68 -7.95 -8.62
CA ALA A 133 -28.19 -6.94 -9.55
C ALA A 133 -28.15 -7.57 -10.96
N GLU A 134 -29.21 -7.46 -11.76
CA GLU A 134 -29.19 -7.82 -13.19
C GLU A 134 -28.09 -7.00 -13.89
N ASN A 135 -26.86 -7.47 -13.79
CA ASN A 135 -25.67 -6.82 -14.28
C ASN A 135 -25.12 -7.70 -15.39
N PRO A 136 -25.12 -7.24 -16.65
CA PRO A 136 -24.63 -8.03 -17.76
C PRO A 136 -23.14 -8.39 -17.67
N LEU A 137 -22.39 -7.84 -16.70
CA LEU A 137 -20.94 -8.04 -16.56
C LEU A 137 -20.51 -8.26 -15.08
N PRO A 138 -20.74 -9.45 -14.50
CA PRO A 138 -20.57 -9.71 -13.06
C PRO A 138 -19.11 -9.75 -12.57
N ASN A 139 -18.14 -9.98 -13.46
CA ASN A 139 -16.72 -10.15 -13.08
C ASN A 139 -15.86 -8.92 -13.39
N GLU A 140 -16.42 -7.87 -13.98
CA GLU A 140 -15.65 -6.78 -14.58
C GLU A 140 -15.33 -5.62 -13.61
N TRP A 141 -15.87 -5.65 -12.39
CA TRP A 141 -15.81 -4.53 -11.43
C TRP A 141 -15.08 -4.87 -10.14
N HIS A 142 -14.60 -6.11 -9.98
CA HIS A 142 -13.65 -6.47 -8.93
C HIS A 142 -12.23 -6.12 -9.38
N GLN A 143 -12.02 -4.84 -9.72
CA GLN A 143 -10.73 -4.42 -10.22
C GLN A 143 -9.71 -4.40 -9.08
N GLU A 144 -8.85 -5.42 -9.09
CA GLU A 144 -7.66 -5.46 -8.28
C GLU A 144 -6.54 -4.68 -8.96
N TRP A 145 -5.76 -4.01 -8.13
CA TRP A 145 -4.60 -3.23 -8.52
C TRP A 145 -3.37 -3.76 -7.80
N ASP A 146 -2.34 -4.02 -8.59
CA ASP A 146 -1.00 -4.35 -8.17
C ASP A 146 -0.22 -3.03 -8.00
N TYR A 147 -0.01 -2.62 -6.75
CA TYR A 147 0.85 -1.50 -6.41
C TYR A 147 2.26 -2.00 -6.13
N ASN A 148 3.18 -1.68 -7.03
CA ASN A 148 4.58 -2.03 -6.92
C ASN A 148 5.41 -0.82 -6.49
N ARG A 149 5.94 -0.83 -5.27
CA ARG A 149 6.74 0.28 -4.71
C ARG A 149 8.20 0.32 -5.19
N TYR A 150 8.67 -0.71 -5.90
CA TYR A 150 10.03 -0.75 -6.44
C TYR A 150 10.09 -0.08 -7.82
N PHE A 151 9.11 -0.36 -8.67
CA PHE A 151 8.96 0.27 -9.99
C PHE A 151 8.06 1.50 -9.99
N HIS A 152 7.37 1.74 -8.87
CA HIS A 152 6.40 2.81 -8.67
C HIS A 152 5.24 2.74 -9.66
N LEU A 153 4.71 1.55 -9.87
CA LEU A 153 3.61 1.30 -10.83
C LEU A 153 2.34 0.94 -10.06
N VAL A 154 1.20 1.35 -10.60
CA VAL A 154 -0.14 0.88 -10.19
C VAL A 154 -0.72 0.18 -11.41
N ARG A 155 -0.68 -1.15 -11.40
CA ARG A 155 -1.04 -2.00 -12.54
C ARG A 155 -2.37 -2.67 -12.28
N SER A 156 -3.27 -2.61 -13.25
CA SER A 156 -4.52 -3.39 -13.25
C SER A 156 -4.18 -4.88 -13.34
N VAL A 157 -4.75 -5.68 -12.45
CA VAL A 157 -4.55 -7.15 -12.46
C VAL A 157 -5.24 -7.81 -13.67
N ASP A 158 -6.29 -7.18 -14.19
CA ASP A 158 -7.13 -7.75 -15.24
C ASP A 158 -6.50 -7.69 -16.63
N ASP A 159 -6.02 -6.51 -17.03
CA ASP A 159 -5.49 -6.24 -18.36
C ASP A 159 -3.99 -5.91 -18.37
N GLU A 160 -3.36 -5.94 -17.20
CA GLU A 160 -1.93 -5.68 -17.00
C GLU A 160 -1.44 -4.29 -17.42
N ASN A 161 -2.35 -3.34 -17.67
CA ASN A 161 -2.01 -1.95 -17.96
C ASN A 161 -1.75 -1.16 -16.68
N CYS A 162 -0.92 -0.12 -16.77
CA CYS A 162 -0.50 0.72 -15.66
C CYS A 162 -1.21 2.08 -15.70
N LEU A 163 -1.49 2.63 -14.52
CA LEU A 163 -1.99 4.00 -14.37
C LEU A 163 -0.98 4.99 -14.95
N ASP A 164 -1.45 5.87 -15.83
CA ASP A 164 -0.67 6.80 -16.64
C ASP A 164 -1.29 8.20 -16.60
N ALA A 165 -0.45 9.23 -16.43
CA ALA A 165 -0.83 10.63 -16.43
C ALA A 165 0.14 11.46 -17.26
N ASP A 166 0.01 11.42 -18.58
CA ASP A 166 0.85 12.14 -19.55
C ASP A 166 0.52 13.64 -19.68
N GLU A 167 -0.52 14.10 -18.98
CA GLU A 167 -1.01 15.48 -18.96
C GLU A 167 -0.72 16.17 -17.60
N PRO A 168 0.50 16.70 -17.35
CA PRO A 168 0.93 17.19 -16.04
C PRO A 168 0.40 18.60 -15.68
N TRP A 169 -0.93 18.77 -15.71
CA TRP A 169 -1.64 19.99 -15.30
C TRP A 169 -2.95 19.65 -14.58
N ASN A 170 -3.49 20.63 -13.85
CA ASN A 170 -4.79 20.50 -13.19
C ASN A 170 -5.89 20.14 -14.20
N GLY A 171 -6.51 18.98 -14.00
CA GLY A 171 -7.55 18.43 -14.87
C GLY A 171 -7.01 17.56 -16.01
N GLY A 172 -5.70 17.28 -16.03
CA GLY A 172 -5.08 16.37 -17.00
C GLY A 172 -5.61 14.94 -16.87
N ARG A 173 -5.80 14.27 -18.00
CA ARG A 173 -6.34 12.91 -18.04
C ARG A 173 -5.44 11.94 -17.28
N VAL A 174 -6.06 11.08 -16.49
CA VAL A 174 -5.42 9.87 -15.97
C VAL A 174 -6.14 8.68 -16.59
N HIS A 175 -5.39 7.72 -17.08
CA HIS A 175 -5.89 6.56 -17.79
C HIS A 175 -5.01 5.34 -17.50
N THR A 176 -5.35 4.17 -18.02
CA THR A 176 -4.41 3.05 -18.06
C THR A 176 -3.71 3.01 -19.41
N SER A 177 -2.43 2.69 -19.43
CA SER A 177 -1.63 2.47 -20.64
C SER A 177 -0.68 1.29 -20.43
N LYS A 178 -0.11 0.74 -21.51
CA LYS A 178 0.84 -0.36 -21.41
C LYS A 178 1.97 -0.06 -20.41
N CYS A 179 2.17 -0.95 -19.46
CA CYS A 179 3.18 -0.76 -18.41
C CYS A 179 4.61 -0.62 -18.98
N SER A 180 5.34 0.35 -18.45
CA SER A 180 6.75 0.58 -18.75
C SER A 180 7.53 0.97 -17.49
N HIS A 181 8.62 0.26 -17.23
CA HIS A 181 9.46 0.54 -16.06
C HIS A 181 10.24 1.86 -16.18
N THR A 182 10.33 2.44 -17.38
CA THR A 182 11.06 3.69 -17.65
C THR A 182 10.14 4.84 -18.04
N ASP A 183 8.84 4.60 -18.15
CA ASP A 183 7.89 5.68 -18.40
C ASP A 183 7.67 6.47 -17.12
N GLU A 184 7.96 7.76 -17.21
CA GLU A 184 7.90 8.69 -16.09
C GLU A 184 6.45 9.09 -15.78
N ASN A 185 5.52 9.00 -16.75
CA ASN A 185 4.10 9.32 -16.56
C ASN A 185 3.35 8.23 -15.78
N GLN A 186 3.99 7.08 -15.56
CA GLN A 186 3.42 5.93 -14.85
C GLN A 186 3.95 5.81 -13.42
N LYS A 187 4.64 6.83 -12.90
CA LYS A 187 5.32 6.77 -11.60
C LYS A 187 4.45 7.30 -10.48
N TRP A 188 3.92 6.37 -9.67
CA TRP A 188 3.03 6.66 -8.56
C TRP A 188 3.59 6.19 -7.22
N GLN A 189 3.27 6.95 -6.17
CA GLN A 189 3.58 6.61 -4.79
C GLN A 189 2.35 6.86 -3.91
N TYR A 190 1.91 5.82 -3.22
CA TYR A 190 0.91 5.95 -2.18
C TYR A 190 1.56 6.48 -0.89
N ASP A 191 1.16 7.68 -0.47
CA ASP A 191 1.61 8.29 0.79
C ASP A 191 0.68 7.87 1.93
N VAL A 192 1.15 6.96 2.78
CA VAL A 192 0.39 6.44 3.93
C VAL A 192 0.04 7.53 4.96
N TYR A 193 0.77 8.65 5.00
CA TYR A 193 0.52 9.73 5.94
C TYR A 193 -0.66 10.60 5.53
N THR A 194 -0.84 10.80 4.23
CA THR A 194 -1.90 11.61 3.64
C THR A 194 -2.94 10.78 2.91
N LYS A 195 -2.74 9.47 2.77
CA LYS A 195 -3.60 8.57 2.00
C LYS A 195 -3.85 9.07 0.57
N GLN A 196 -2.86 9.74 -0.02
CA GLN A 196 -2.92 10.25 -1.39
C GLN A 196 -2.09 9.37 -2.30
N LEU A 197 -2.60 9.09 -3.51
CA LEU A 197 -1.79 8.52 -4.58
C LEU A 197 -1.10 9.68 -5.32
N ARG A 198 0.18 9.88 -5.02
CA ARG A 198 0.99 10.98 -5.54
C ARG A 198 1.73 10.56 -6.79
N HIS A 199 1.83 11.47 -7.74
CA HIS A 199 2.70 11.28 -8.88
C HIS A 199 4.15 11.63 -8.48
N LEU A 200 5.12 10.79 -8.85
CA LEU A 200 6.54 10.97 -8.47
C LEU A 200 7.29 11.89 -9.41
N THR A 201 7.04 11.80 -10.73
CA THR A 201 7.76 12.64 -11.70
C THR A 201 7.11 14.01 -11.85
N HIS A 202 5.78 14.05 -12.01
CA HIS A 202 4.95 15.26 -11.91
C HIS A 202 4.78 15.69 -10.44
N ASN A 203 5.88 16.18 -9.86
CA ASN A 203 5.94 16.59 -8.46
C ASN A 203 4.83 17.58 -8.09
N GLY A 204 4.12 17.27 -7.01
CA GLY A 204 3.02 18.10 -6.50
C GLY A 204 1.64 17.71 -7.02
N TYR A 205 1.53 16.75 -7.92
CA TYR A 205 0.26 16.24 -8.41
C TYR A 205 -0.16 14.92 -7.75
N CYS A 206 -1.47 14.76 -7.60
CA CYS A 206 -2.16 13.64 -6.98
C CYS A 206 -3.28 13.14 -7.91
N LEU A 207 -3.65 11.87 -7.77
CA LEU A 207 -4.92 11.37 -8.30
C LEU A 207 -6.08 12.07 -7.56
N ASP A 208 -7.02 12.62 -8.32
CA ASP A 208 -8.21 13.30 -7.82
C ASP A 208 -9.45 12.73 -8.53
N ILE A 209 -10.53 12.47 -7.79
CA ILE A 209 -11.75 11.92 -8.37
C ILE A 209 -12.71 12.97 -8.93
N ASN A 210 -12.32 14.25 -8.94
CA ASN A 210 -13.09 15.44 -9.29
C ASN A 210 -14.24 15.77 -8.34
N ASP A 211 -15.14 14.82 -8.16
CA ASP A 211 -16.38 14.98 -7.42
C ASP A 211 -16.84 13.64 -6.83
N GLU A 212 -17.93 13.68 -6.05
CA GLU A 212 -18.43 12.51 -5.33
C GLU A 212 -18.95 11.37 -6.22
N THR A 213 -19.14 11.58 -7.53
CA THR A 213 -19.55 10.48 -8.44
C THR A 213 -18.37 9.62 -8.86
N GLY A 214 -17.13 10.13 -8.77
CA GLY A 214 -15.94 9.39 -9.17
C GLY A 214 -15.78 9.16 -10.67
N ALA A 215 -16.61 9.78 -11.51
CA ALA A 215 -16.72 9.44 -12.93
C ALA A 215 -15.61 10.03 -13.80
N ARG A 216 -14.79 10.95 -13.27
CA ARG A 216 -13.75 11.66 -14.03
C ARG A 216 -12.47 11.83 -13.22
N PRO A 217 -11.79 10.73 -12.88
CA PRO A 217 -10.51 10.84 -12.20
C PRO A 217 -9.51 11.56 -13.10
N HIS A 218 -8.72 12.43 -12.50
CA HIS A 218 -7.76 13.26 -13.21
C HIS A 218 -6.59 13.60 -12.31
N LEU A 219 -5.60 14.25 -12.92
CA LEU A 219 -4.42 14.74 -12.22
C LEU A 219 -4.69 16.16 -11.68
N TRP A 220 -4.51 16.36 -10.38
CA TRP A 220 -4.70 17.66 -9.74
C TRP A 220 -3.64 17.93 -8.67
N GLU A 221 -3.32 19.19 -8.42
CA GLU A 221 -2.40 19.57 -7.35
C GLU A 221 -2.82 18.97 -6.01
N CYS A 222 -1.85 18.34 -5.33
CA CYS A 222 -2.08 17.68 -4.06
C CYS A 222 -2.59 18.67 -3.01
N HIS A 223 -3.74 18.36 -2.43
CA HIS A 223 -4.35 19.12 -1.36
C HIS A 223 -3.79 18.74 0.00
N PRO A 224 -3.47 19.71 0.88
CA PRO A 224 -3.11 19.39 2.26
C PRO A 224 -4.34 18.89 3.04
N PRO A 225 -4.17 18.11 4.13
CA PRO A 225 -5.29 17.56 4.91
C PRO A 225 -6.30 18.58 5.45
N THR A 226 -5.94 19.86 5.51
CA THR A 226 -6.81 20.96 5.95
C THR A 226 -7.69 21.54 4.83
N HIS A 227 -7.46 21.18 3.57
CA HIS A 227 -8.17 21.73 2.43
C HIS A 227 -9.53 21.05 2.22
N HIS A 228 -10.54 21.81 1.79
CA HIS A 228 -11.91 21.30 1.62
C HIS A 228 -12.00 20.15 0.60
N PHE A 229 -11.21 20.21 -0.47
CA PHE A 229 -11.20 19.18 -1.52
C PHE A 229 -10.19 18.05 -1.27
N TYR A 230 -9.46 18.06 -0.15
CA TYR A 230 -8.56 16.95 0.20
C TYR A 230 -9.27 15.59 0.22
N SER A 231 -10.55 15.57 0.57
CA SER A 231 -11.33 14.33 0.56
C SER A 231 -11.45 13.68 -0.83
N PHE A 232 -11.27 14.41 -1.94
CA PHE A 232 -11.31 13.86 -3.31
C PHE A 232 -10.00 13.20 -3.75
N GLN A 233 -8.92 13.38 -2.98
CA GLN A 233 -7.60 12.80 -3.24
C GLN A 233 -7.21 11.75 -2.20
N LYS A 234 -8.15 11.35 -1.35
CA LYS A 234 -7.92 10.46 -0.22
C LYS A 234 -8.47 9.08 -0.53
N PHE A 235 -7.60 8.08 -0.55
CA PHE A 235 -7.90 6.69 -0.87
C PHE A 235 -7.44 5.76 0.24
N ASP A 236 -8.26 4.77 0.58
CA ASP A 236 -7.83 3.65 1.40
C ASP A 236 -7.33 2.54 0.46
N LEU A 237 -6.14 2.00 0.75
CA LEU A 237 -5.58 0.85 0.07
C LEU A 237 -5.85 -0.39 0.93
N PHE A 238 -6.70 -1.29 0.43
CA PHE A 238 -7.03 -2.55 1.11
C PHE A 238 -6.43 -3.72 0.34
N GLN A 239 -5.63 -4.55 0.99
CA GLN A 239 -5.14 -5.77 0.36
C GLN A 239 -6.30 -6.76 0.13
N SER A 240 -6.30 -7.43 -1.01
CA SER A 240 -7.15 -8.62 -1.18
C SER A 240 -6.59 -9.73 -0.28
N SER A 241 -7.46 -10.37 0.49
CA SER A 241 -7.07 -11.52 1.29
C SER A 241 -6.68 -12.66 0.35
N SER A 242 -5.39 -13.04 0.34
CA SER A 242 -4.95 -14.34 -0.18
C SER A 242 -5.31 -15.45 0.79
#